data_AF-A0AAW2MIM9-F1
#
_entry.id   AF-A0AAW2MIM9-F1
#
_cell.length_a   1.000
_cell.length_b   1.000
_cell.length_c   1.000
_cell.angle_alpha   90.00
_cell.angle_beta   90.00
_cell.angle_gamma   90.00
#
_symmetry.space_group_name_H-M   'P 1'
#
loop_
_entity.id
_entity.type
_entity.pdbx_description
1 polymer ?
#
loop_
_entity_poly.entity_id
_entity_poly.type
_entity_poly.pdbx_seq_one_letter_code
_entity_poly.pdbx_strand_id
1 'polypeptide(L)'
;MRNGILTSNSAGNSGPFPVTVSNYAPWSLTVAASTIDRKLVARMQLGNGQMFTSRYCQILYTGAMSSDVVAGKIVFCEALWDGSGILLANGVGTIMADVLVENPDYAFSWPLPATLISPEDGKIVLEYIKSTENPTATIFYSDAWKDAMAPTVVSFSSRGPSPISPDILKPLVWIFLLAGPHCHRPLSTTMTKGAHSSTSFQARPCLVLMPVVAAYVKALHPNWSPAAIKSALMTTAYVMDPRKHEDLEFAYGSGQINPVAARDPGLVFDASETDYINFLCKQGYNTTTLRLVTGDNSTCASTTPGRAWDLNYPSFSLYVEDGQPITAPSPEQ
;
A
#
# COMPACT_ATOMS: atom_id res chain seq x y z
N MET A 1 -21.63 -3.61 -9.02
CA MET A 1 -23.00 -3.45 -8.46
C MET A 1 -24.06 -4.06 -9.37
N ARG A 2 -24.62 -3.33 -10.34
CA ARG A 2 -25.77 -3.76 -11.19
C ARG A 2 -25.82 -5.27 -11.46
N ASN A 3 -24.78 -5.80 -12.08
CA ASN A 3 -24.71 -7.20 -12.53
C ASN A 3 -24.31 -8.20 -11.42
N GLY A 4 -24.53 -7.87 -10.13
CA GLY A 4 -24.20 -8.72 -8.98
C GLY A 4 -22.70 -8.89 -8.69
N ILE A 5 -21.82 -8.14 -9.36
CA ILE A 5 -20.35 -8.24 -9.23
C ILE A 5 -19.79 -7.16 -8.29
N LEU A 6 -18.90 -7.55 -7.37
CA LEU A 6 -18.07 -6.68 -6.54
C LEU A 6 -16.75 -6.36 -7.24
N THR A 7 -16.31 -5.10 -7.18
CA THR A 7 -14.98 -4.69 -7.63
C THR A 7 -14.09 -4.40 -6.42
N SER A 8 -12.92 -5.03 -6.37
CA SER A 8 -11.87 -4.73 -5.40
C SER A 8 -10.80 -3.85 -6.04
N ASN A 9 -10.38 -2.80 -5.33
CA ASN A 9 -9.45 -1.78 -5.79
C ASN A 9 -8.41 -1.50 -4.70
N SER A 10 -7.17 -1.19 -5.08
CA SER A 10 -6.18 -0.68 -4.13
C SER A 10 -6.52 0.75 -3.69
N ALA A 11 -6.18 1.12 -2.46
CA ALA A 11 -6.20 2.51 -2.02
C ALA A 11 -5.24 3.35 -2.89
N GLY A 12 -4.06 2.83 -3.14
CA GLY A 12 -2.97 3.48 -3.87
C GLY A 12 -1.64 3.25 -3.14
N ASN A 13 -0.54 3.65 -3.78
CA ASN A 13 0.81 3.52 -3.23
C ASN A 13 1.45 4.91 -3.07
N SER A 14 0.70 5.88 -2.55
CA SER A 14 1.09 7.29 -2.45
C SER A 14 0.99 7.85 -1.02
N GLY A 15 0.86 6.99 -0.01
CA GLY A 15 0.97 7.37 1.41
C GLY A 15 2.40 7.76 1.82
N PRO A 16 2.61 8.16 3.09
CA PRO A 16 1.66 8.08 4.20
C PRO A 16 0.74 9.30 4.35
N PHE A 17 0.89 10.36 3.56
CA PHE A 17 0.13 11.60 3.77
C PHE A 17 -1.40 11.44 3.55
N PRO A 18 -2.25 12.22 4.25
CA PRO A 18 -3.69 12.26 4.02
C PRO A 18 -4.10 12.61 2.59
N VAL A 19 -5.32 12.22 2.20
CA VAL A 19 -5.94 12.51 0.89
C VAL A 19 -5.17 11.93 -0.30
N THR A 20 -4.40 10.86 -0.08
CA THR A 20 -3.58 10.19 -1.11
C THR A 20 -4.26 8.96 -1.73
N VAL A 21 -5.45 8.56 -1.24
CA VAL A 21 -6.29 7.51 -1.82
C VAL A 21 -6.70 7.87 -3.25
N SER A 22 -6.84 6.86 -4.11
CA SER A 22 -7.11 7.02 -5.55
C SER A 22 -8.45 6.43 -6.01
N ASN A 23 -9.04 5.54 -5.20
CA ASN A 23 -10.22 4.75 -5.56
C ASN A 23 -11.40 5.09 -4.64
N TYR A 24 -12.15 6.11 -5.03
CA TYR A 24 -13.14 6.80 -4.20
C TYR A 24 -14.54 6.17 -4.18
N ALA A 25 -14.92 5.43 -5.22
CA ALA A 25 -16.29 4.98 -5.44
C ALA A 25 -16.90 4.26 -4.21
N PRO A 26 -18.09 4.66 -3.70
CA PRO A 26 -18.71 3.97 -2.57
C PRO A 26 -19.04 2.50 -2.87
N TRP A 27 -19.28 2.16 -4.13
CA TRP A 27 -19.54 0.79 -4.57
C TRP A 27 -18.30 -0.11 -4.73
N SER A 28 -17.09 0.41 -4.60
CA SER A 28 -15.88 -0.43 -4.60
C SER A 28 -15.46 -0.85 -3.18
N LEU A 29 -14.77 -1.99 -3.12
CA LEU A 29 -13.96 -2.39 -1.98
C LEU A 29 -12.56 -1.77 -2.16
N THR A 30 -12.32 -0.60 -1.57
CA THR A 30 -11.01 0.09 -1.58
C THR A 30 -10.15 -0.41 -0.42
N VAL A 31 -8.96 -0.92 -0.73
CA VAL A 31 -8.16 -1.74 0.19
C VAL A 31 -6.79 -1.15 0.46
N ALA A 32 -6.42 -1.03 1.74
CA ALA A 32 -5.09 -0.66 2.20
C ALA A 32 -4.10 -1.84 2.24
N ALA A 33 -2.82 -1.49 2.24
CA ALA A 33 -1.69 -2.41 2.30
C ALA A 33 -1.05 -2.46 3.70
N SER A 34 -0.37 -3.55 4.03
CA SER A 34 0.03 -3.87 5.41
C SER A 34 1.22 -4.83 5.51
N THR A 35 1.84 -4.85 6.69
CA THR A 35 2.82 -5.85 7.12
C THR A 35 2.15 -7.13 7.65
N ILE A 36 2.94 -8.19 7.78
CA ILE A 36 2.63 -9.38 8.58
C ILE A 36 3.80 -9.72 9.50
N ASP A 37 3.62 -10.69 10.38
CA ASP A 37 4.64 -11.14 11.33
C ASP A 37 5.88 -11.79 10.68
N ARG A 38 5.97 -11.90 9.35
CA ARG A 38 7.17 -12.38 8.63
C ARG A 38 7.81 -11.26 7.80
N LYS A 39 8.85 -10.62 8.35
CA LYS A 39 9.69 -9.61 7.68
C LYS A 39 10.89 -10.28 7.01
N LEU A 40 11.28 -9.81 5.82
CA LEU A 40 12.52 -10.27 5.16
C LEU A 40 13.65 -9.27 5.47
N VAL A 41 14.80 -9.78 5.93
CA VAL A 41 15.93 -8.95 6.38
C VAL A 41 17.24 -9.45 5.75
N ALA A 42 17.88 -8.61 4.93
CA ALA A 42 19.19 -8.88 4.36
C ALA A 42 20.29 -8.28 5.27
N ARG A 43 20.90 -9.14 6.10
CA ARG A 43 22.03 -8.75 6.96
C ARG A 43 23.29 -8.49 6.13
N MET A 44 24.23 -7.70 6.65
CA MET A 44 25.60 -7.69 6.12
C MET A 44 26.63 -7.50 7.26
N GLN A 45 27.92 -7.72 6.96
CA GLN A 45 29.02 -7.59 7.93
C GLN A 45 30.17 -6.79 7.34
N LEU A 46 30.83 -5.97 8.16
CA LEU A 46 32.06 -5.25 7.83
C LEU A 46 33.32 -6.07 8.11
N GLY A 47 34.43 -5.72 7.44
CA GLY A 47 35.73 -6.35 7.63
C GLY A 47 36.34 -6.20 9.03
N ASN A 48 35.85 -5.25 9.85
CA ASN A 48 36.20 -5.16 11.27
C ASN A 48 35.31 -6.08 12.16
N GLY A 49 34.65 -7.08 11.57
CA GLY A 49 33.78 -8.06 12.24
C GLY A 49 32.39 -7.53 12.61
N GLN A 50 32.15 -6.23 12.45
CA GLN A 50 30.98 -5.52 12.95
C GLN A 50 29.76 -5.79 12.04
N MET A 51 28.73 -6.44 12.59
CA MET A 51 27.48 -6.74 11.90
C MET A 51 26.63 -5.47 11.80
N PHE A 52 26.35 -5.02 10.58
CA PHE A 52 25.63 -3.78 10.30
C PHE A 52 24.98 -3.87 8.90
N THR A 53 25.05 -2.76 8.19
CA THR A 53 24.49 -2.42 6.90
C THR A 53 25.30 -1.17 6.42
N SER A 54 25.89 -1.16 5.20
CA SER A 54 27.18 -0.48 4.87
C SER A 54 27.20 0.51 3.66
N ARG A 55 28.35 1.15 3.29
CA ARG A 55 28.66 2.46 2.58
C ARG A 55 29.38 2.30 1.19
N TYR A 56 29.57 3.20 0.17
CA TYR A 56 29.26 4.63 -0.18
C TYR A 56 28.91 4.88 -1.69
N CYS A 57 28.09 5.89 -2.06
CA CYS A 57 27.95 6.46 -3.43
C CYS A 57 27.14 7.77 -3.50
N GLN A 58 27.44 8.60 -4.51
CA GLN A 58 26.87 9.92 -4.77
C GLN A 58 26.46 10.05 -6.26
N ILE A 59 25.31 9.49 -6.66
CA ILE A 59 24.77 9.62 -8.03
C ILE A 59 23.65 10.65 -8.06
N LEU A 60 23.95 11.81 -8.66
CA LEU A 60 22.94 12.76 -9.14
C LEU A 60 22.67 12.63 -10.65
N TYR A 61 23.52 11.91 -11.40
CA TYR A 61 23.40 11.76 -12.85
C TYR A 61 23.81 10.37 -13.35
N THR A 62 22.97 9.82 -14.24
CA THR A 62 23.21 8.58 -15.01
C THR A 62 24.36 8.78 -15.99
N GLY A 63 25.60 8.58 -15.51
CA GLY A 63 26.83 8.78 -16.27
C GLY A 63 28.09 8.99 -15.41
N ALA A 64 27.95 9.21 -14.10
CA ALA A 64 29.07 9.51 -13.20
C ALA A 64 29.94 8.30 -12.78
N MET A 65 29.54 7.06 -13.09
CA MET A 65 30.30 5.86 -12.73
C MET A 65 31.31 5.48 -13.83
N SER A 66 32.60 5.69 -13.58
CA SER A 66 33.62 4.93 -14.30
C SER A 66 33.66 3.49 -13.80
N SER A 67 33.78 2.54 -14.73
CA SER A 67 33.99 1.13 -14.41
C SER A 67 35.28 0.90 -13.61
N ASP A 68 36.30 1.75 -13.77
CA ASP A 68 37.61 1.62 -13.09
C ASP A 68 37.48 1.76 -11.56
N VAL A 69 36.49 2.53 -11.11
CA VAL A 69 36.26 2.82 -9.69
C VAL A 69 35.34 1.76 -9.06
N VAL A 70 34.37 1.23 -9.81
CA VAL A 70 33.26 0.41 -9.29
C VAL A 70 33.45 -1.10 -9.52
N ALA A 71 34.20 -1.51 -10.55
CA ALA A 71 34.34 -2.93 -10.90
C ALA A 71 34.85 -3.78 -9.73
N GLY A 72 34.16 -4.89 -9.46
CA GLY A 72 34.51 -5.83 -8.39
C GLY A 72 34.15 -5.38 -6.96
N LYS A 73 33.51 -4.22 -6.77
CA LYS A 73 33.27 -3.63 -5.43
C LYS A 73 31.80 -3.58 -5.02
N ILE A 74 31.57 -3.45 -3.71
CA ILE A 74 30.27 -3.11 -3.12
C ILE A 74 30.19 -1.58 -2.96
N VAL A 75 29.02 -1.01 -3.25
CA VAL A 75 28.80 0.45 -3.36
C VAL A 75 27.45 0.82 -2.74
N PHE A 76 27.38 1.41 -1.53
CA PHE A 76 26.08 1.92 -1.03
C PHE A 76 25.60 3.16 -1.75
N CYS A 77 24.40 3.63 -1.48
CA CYS A 77 23.94 4.97 -1.85
C CYS A 77 23.36 5.69 -0.61
N GLU A 78 23.50 7.01 -0.51
CA GLU A 78 22.82 7.85 0.52
C GLU A 78 21.34 8.16 0.13
N ALA A 79 20.76 7.30 -0.72
CA ALA A 79 19.42 7.34 -1.27
C ALA A 79 19.08 5.96 -1.86
N LEU A 80 17.80 5.64 -2.06
CA LEU A 80 17.38 4.44 -2.80
C LEU A 80 17.84 4.50 -4.26
N TRP A 81 18.39 3.38 -4.76
CA TRP A 81 18.88 3.25 -6.13
C TRP A 81 18.52 1.89 -6.74
N ASP A 82 18.23 1.83 -8.04
CA ASP A 82 17.77 0.59 -8.71
C ASP A 82 18.89 -0.45 -8.96
N GLY A 83 20.14 -0.10 -8.64
CA GLY A 83 21.34 -0.91 -8.85
C GLY A 83 21.84 -0.96 -10.30
N SER A 84 21.10 -0.41 -11.28
CA SER A 84 21.42 -0.56 -12.71
C SER A 84 22.81 -0.02 -13.06
N GLY A 85 23.12 1.22 -12.64
CA GLY A 85 24.43 1.85 -12.86
C GLY A 85 25.60 1.07 -12.26
N ILE A 86 25.41 0.45 -11.10
CA ILE A 86 26.43 -0.36 -10.42
C ILE A 86 26.70 -1.63 -11.21
N LEU A 87 25.65 -2.31 -11.66
CA LEU A 87 25.75 -3.52 -12.49
C LEU A 87 26.44 -3.23 -13.84
N LEU A 88 26.10 -2.11 -14.50
CA LEU A 88 26.70 -1.67 -15.76
C LEU A 88 28.20 -1.33 -15.62
N ALA A 89 28.65 -0.96 -14.42
CA ALA A 89 30.03 -0.66 -14.08
C ALA A 89 30.77 -1.87 -13.45
N ASN A 90 30.22 -3.09 -13.59
CA ASN A 90 30.74 -4.35 -13.04
C ASN A 90 30.89 -4.40 -11.51
N GLY A 91 30.12 -3.59 -10.77
CA GLY A 91 30.02 -3.68 -9.31
C GLY A 91 29.29 -4.94 -8.86
N VAL A 92 29.67 -5.48 -7.69
CA VAL A 92 29.22 -6.80 -7.21
C VAL A 92 28.18 -6.74 -6.09
N GLY A 93 27.89 -5.55 -5.57
CA GLY A 93 26.85 -5.35 -4.55
C GLY A 93 26.51 -3.88 -4.35
N THR A 94 25.35 -3.60 -3.77
CA THR A 94 24.95 -2.27 -3.33
C THR A 94 24.30 -2.32 -1.96
N ILE A 95 24.21 -1.19 -1.29
CA ILE A 95 23.53 -1.04 0.00
C ILE A 95 22.88 0.36 -0.01
N MET A 96 21.88 0.69 0.80
CA MET A 96 21.20 2.00 0.70
C MET A 96 20.85 2.56 2.07
N ALA A 97 21.31 3.78 2.40
CA ALA A 97 20.89 4.55 3.56
C ALA A 97 20.11 5.79 3.08
N ASP A 98 18.79 5.66 2.94
CA ASP A 98 17.96 6.76 2.48
C ASP A 98 17.37 7.52 3.67
N VAL A 99 17.70 8.82 3.78
CA VAL A 99 17.19 9.70 4.85
C VAL A 99 15.67 9.91 4.78
N LEU A 100 15.02 9.56 3.67
CA LEU A 100 13.56 9.58 3.51
C LEU A 100 12.91 8.24 3.90
N VAL A 101 13.70 7.24 4.31
CA VAL A 101 13.23 5.88 4.65
C VAL A 101 13.84 5.43 5.99
N GLU A 102 13.60 6.21 7.05
CA GLU A 102 14.13 5.96 8.39
C GLU A 102 13.85 4.54 8.92
N ASN A 103 12.69 3.97 8.58
CA ASN A 103 12.29 2.61 8.94
C ASN A 103 11.59 1.90 7.78
N PRO A 104 12.30 1.07 6.97
CA PRO A 104 11.67 0.28 5.91
C PRO A 104 10.75 -0.80 6.51
N ASP A 105 9.44 -0.62 6.33
CA ASP A 105 8.37 -1.55 6.69
C ASP A 105 7.98 -2.50 5.54
N TYR A 106 8.66 -2.37 4.40
CA TYR A 106 8.62 -3.28 3.26
C TYR A 106 10.03 -3.49 2.67
N ALA A 107 10.19 -4.48 1.79
CA ALA A 107 11.47 -4.81 1.15
C ALA A 107 11.32 -4.88 -0.38
N PHE A 108 12.39 -4.54 -1.09
CA PHE A 108 12.49 -4.60 -2.55
C PHE A 108 13.39 -5.76 -3.02
N SER A 109 13.15 -6.23 -4.24
CA SER A 109 14.07 -7.07 -5.02
C SER A 109 15.02 -6.20 -5.84
N TRP A 110 16.31 -6.56 -5.87
CA TRP A 110 17.35 -5.82 -6.58
C TRP A 110 18.10 -6.74 -7.56
N PRO A 111 18.67 -6.23 -8.67
CA PRO A 111 19.31 -7.06 -9.70
C PRO A 111 20.72 -7.57 -9.32
N LEU A 112 21.19 -7.24 -8.11
CA LEU A 112 22.50 -7.60 -7.56
C LEU A 112 22.41 -7.63 -6.02
N PRO A 113 23.34 -8.28 -5.29
CA PRO A 113 23.31 -8.40 -3.83
C PRO A 113 23.13 -7.04 -3.14
N ALA A 114 22.04 -6.88 -2.38
CA ALA A 114 21.64 -5.57 -1.87
C ALA A 114 20.86 -5.61 -0.56
N THR A 115 20.97 -4.52 0.21
CA THR A 115 20.23 -4.29 1.46
C THR A 115 19.96 -2.79 1.70
N LEU A 116 18.96 -2.47 2.52
CA LEU A 116 18.45 -1.12 2.81
C LEU A 116 18.44 -0.89 4.32
N ILE A 117 18.84 0.29 4.76
CA ILE A 117 19.48 0.48 6.06
C ILE A 117 19.01 1.75 6.76
N SER A 118 19.10 1.79 8.10
CA SER A 118 18.79 3.01 8.85
C SER A 118 19.79 4.13 8.53
N PRO A 119 19.37 5.41 8.48
CA PRO A 119 20.30 6.54 8.36
C PRO A 119 21.38 6.56 9.46
N GLU A 120 21.10 5.95 10.61
CA GLU A 120 21.99 5.80 11.78
C GLU A 120 23.12 4.80 11.50
N ASP A 121 22.80 3.59 11.03
CA ASP A 121 23.80 2.64 10.54
C ASP A 121 24.60 3.26 9.39
N GLY A 122 23.92 4.03 8.53
CA GLY A 122 24.52 4.78 7.44
C GLY A 122 25.64 5.71 7.90
N LYS A 123 25.46 6.42 9.03
CA LYS A 123 26.48 7.28 9.66
C LYS A 123 27.64 6.46 10.23
N ILE A 124 27.37 5.36 10.93
CA ILE A 124 28.41 4.50 11.52
C ILE A 124 29.31 3.92 10.43
N VAL A 125 28.74 3.44 9.32
CA VAL A 125 29.56 2.94 8.21
C VAL A 125 30.09 4.08 7.33
N LEU A 126 29.51 5.28 7.41
CA LEU A 126 30.13 6.50 6.89
C LEU A 126 31.53 6.71 7.48
N GLU A 127 31.71 6.38 8.76
CA GLU A 127 32.96 6.46 9.51
C GLU A 127 33.89 5.26 9.23
N TYR A 128 33.37 4.02 9.16
CA TYR A 128 34.19 2.83 8.88
C TYR A 128 35.07 2.96 7.62
N ILE A 129 34.52 3.34 6.47
CA ILE A 129 35.31 3.47 5.22
C ILE A 129 36.30 4.64 5.27
N LYS A 130 36.09 5.63 6.14
CA LYS A 130 37.09 6.68 6.42
C LYS A 130 38.22 6.19 7.35
N SER A 131 38.01 5.09 8.07
CA SER A 131 38.95 4.54 9.07
C SER A 131 39.98 3.55 8.51
N THR A 132 39.83 3.09 7.27
CA THR A 132 40.73 2.09 6.66
C THR A 132 40.86 2.28 5.15
N GLU A 133 42.05 2.05 4.61
CA GLU A 133 42.34 2.11 3.17
C GLU A 133 41.71 0.95 2.39
N ASN A 134 41.45 -0.19 3.06
CA ASN A 134 40.93 -1.42 2.45
C ASN A 134 39.62 -1.87 3.13
N PRO A 135 38.54 -1.08 3.01
CA PRO A 135 37.24 -1.43 3.57
C PRO A 135 36.65 -2.64 2.86
N THR A 136 36.11 -3.58 3.63
CA THR A 136 35.45 -4.78 3.09
C THR A 136 34.09 -4.98 3.73
N ALA A 137 33.17 -5.62 3.00
CA ALA A 137 31.84 -5.94 3.47
C ALA A 137 31.34 -7.25 2.83
N THR A 138 30.43 -7.95 3.51
CA THR A 138 29.77 -9.17 3.03
C THR A 138 28.26 -9.03 3.21
N ILE A 139 27.50 -9.00 2.11
CA ILE A 139 26.03 -8.99 2.11
C ILE A 139 25.54 -10.45 2.12
N PHE A 140 24.72 -10.81 3.11
CA PHE A 140 24.15 -12.15 3.22
C PHE A 140 22.80 -12.24 2.49
N TYR A 141 22.37 -13.49 2.23
CA TYR A 141 21.00 -13.75 1.79
C TYR A 141 19.97 -13.27 2.82
N SER A 142 18.75 -12.95 2.36
CA SER A 142 17.68 -12.47 3.21
C SER A 142 17.11 -13.59 4.10
N ASP A 143 17.14 -13.38 5.41
CA ASP A 143 16.48 -14.24 6.39
C ASP A 143 15.01 -13.83 6.57
N ALA A 144 14.17 -14.77 6.98
CA ALA A 144 12.79 -14.50 7.41
C ALA A 144 12.74 -14.32 8.93
N TRP A 145 12.48 -13.10 9.39
CA TRP A 145 12.42 -12.72 10.81
C TRP A 145 10.97 -12.57 11.28
N LYS A 146 10.73 -12.77 12.58
CA LYS A 146 9.42 -12.50 13.17
C LYS A 146 9.29 -11.03 13.57
N ASP A 147 8.32 -10.33 12.98
CA ASP A 147 7.95 -8.97 13.35
C ASP A 147 6.85 -9.01 14.43
N ALA A 148 7.14 -8.46 15.62
CA ALA A 148 6.20 -8.38 16.73
C ALA A 148 5.36 -7.09 16.73
N MET A 149 5.71 -6.10 15.90
CA MET A 149 4.88 -4.90 15.69
C MET A 149 3.77 -5.15 14.67
N ALA A 150 3.91 -6.17 13.84
CA ALA A 150 2.86 -6.57 12.91
C ALA A 150 1.53 -6.95 13.62
N PRO A 151 0.38 -6.70 12.99
CA PRO A 151 0.24 -5.96 11.74
C PRO A 151 0.35 -4.44 11.94
N THR A 152 0.85 -3.78 10.90
CA THR A 152 0.83 -2.33 10.70
C THR A 152 0.39 -2.04 9.26
N VAL A 153 -0.41 -1.00 9.06
CA VAL A 153 -0.62 -0.41 7.71
C VAL A 153 0.71 0.11 7.20
N VAL A 154 1.08 -0.27 5.96
CA VAL A 154 2.39 0.06 5.40
C VAL A 154 2.45 1.55 4.99
N SER A 155 3.64 2.15 5.13
CA SER A 155 3.96 3.55 4.85
C SER A 155 3.42 4.04 3.50
N PHE A 156 3.75 3.35 2.40
CA PHE A 156 3.30 3.72 1.06
C PHE A 156 1.78 3.57 0.84
N SER A 157 1.04 2.87 1.70
CA SER A 157 -0.40 2.67 1.49
C SER A 157 -1.12 4.02 1.55
N SER A 158 -1.77 4.40 0.45
CA SER A 158 -2.52 5.65 0.38
C SER A 158 -3.59 5.78 1.49
N ARG A 159 -3.76 6.99 2.01
CA ARG A 159 -4.69 7.34 3.10
C ARG A 159 -5.93 8.07 2.62
N GLY A 160 -7.00 8.01 3.41
CA GLY A 160 -8.14 8.92 3.30
C GLY A 160 -7.85 10.32 3.86
N PRO A 161 -8.88 11.18 4.00
CA PRO A 161 -10.25 10.99 3.49
C PRO A 161 -10.32 11.00 1.95
N SER A 162 -11.49 10.71 1.39
CA SER A 162 -11.75 10.86 -0.05
C SER A 162 -11.94 12.34 -0.41
N PRO A 163 -11.18 12.91 -1.37
CA PRO A 163 -11.38 14.28 -1.85
C PRO A 163 -12.67 14.48 -2.66
N ILE A 164 -13.37 13.41 -3.04
CA ILE A 164 -14.65 13.48 -3.78
C ILE A 164 -15.85 13.31 -2.85
N SER A 165 -15.72 12.52 -1.79
CA SER A 165 -16.80 12.15 -0.88
C SER A 165 -16.26 11.90 0.54
N PRO A 166 -15.90 12.95 1.29
CA PRO A 166 -15.20 12.80 2.58
C PRO A 166 -16.08 12.21 3.69
N ASP A 167 -17.41 12.33 3.59
CA ASP A 167 -18.38 11.62 4.44
C ASP A 167 -18.42 10.09 4.17
N ILE A 168 -17.74 9.59 3.14
CA ILE A 168 -17.54 8.14 2.90
C ILE A 168 -16.10 7.77 3.24
N LEU A 169 -15.93 7.04 4.35
CA LEU A 169 -14.63 6.55 4.81
C LEU A 169 -13.90 5.76 3.70
N LYS A 170 -12.60 6.03 3.56
CA LYS A 170 -11.65 5.31 2.71
C LYS A 170 -10.28 5.29 3.41
N PRO A 171 -9.48 4.21 3.34
CA PRO A 171 -9.80 2.88 2.79
C PRO A 171 -10.85 2.15 3.67
N LEU A 172 -11.21 0.91 3.32
CA LEU A 172 -12.34 0.20 3.93
C LEU A 172 -11.94 -1.02 4.76
N VAL A 173 -10.96 -1.76 4.26
CA VAL A 173 -10.27 -2.87 4.95
C VAL A 173 -8.83 -2.86 4.45
N TRP A 174 -7.96 -3.65 5.06
CA TRP A 174 -6.66 -3.96 4.49
C TRP A 174 -6.44 -5.46 4.29
N ILE A 175 -5.50 -5.81 3.39
CA ILE A 175 -4.93 -7.16 3.38
C ILE A 175 -3.40 -7.15 3.24
N PHE A 176 -2.82 -8.22 3.77
CA PHE A 176 -1.49 -8.75 3.54
C PHE A 176 -1.02 -8.64 2.08
N LEU A 177 0.22 -8.19 1.91
CA LEU A 177 0.96 -8.28 0.67
C LEU A 177 1.99 -9.42 0.70
N LEU A 178 1.71 -10.49 -0.05
CA LEU A 178 2.78 -11.35 -0.57
C LEU A 178 3.33 -10.76 -1.86
N ALA A 179 4.63 -10.45 -1.87
CA ALA A 179 5.43 -10.46 -3.08
C ALA A 179 5.58 -11.91 -3.56
N GLY A 180 4.51 -12.47 -4.13
CA GLY A 180 4.55 -13.79 -4.76
C GLY A 180 5.35 -13.73 -6.07
N PRO A 181 6.02 -14.83 -6.48
CA PRO A 181 6.92 -14.84 -7.64
C PRO A 181 6.21 -14.49 -8.97
N HIS A 182 4.87 -14.51 -9.03
CA HIS A 182 4.09 -14.24 -10.23
C HIS A 182 3.77 -12.75 -10.48
N CYS A 183 4.16 -11.82 -9.58
CA CYS A 183 4.01 -10.38 -9.80
C CYS A 183 5.31 -9.66 -10.24
N HIS A 184 6.26 -10.41 -10.79
CA HIS A 184 7.43 -9.87 -11.47
C HIS A 184 7.04 -9.32 -12.85
N ARG A 185 6.71 -8.02 -12.94
CA ARG A 185 6.79 -7.31 -14.22
C ARG A 185 8.28 -7.09 -14.55
N PRO A 186 8.80 -7.58 -15.68
CA PRO A 186 10.11 -7.15 -16.14
C PRO A 186 10.07 -5.66 -16.46
N LEU A 187 11.03 -4.90 -15.94
CA LEU A 187 11.34 -3.60 -16.52
C LEU A 187 12.10 -3.89 -17.82
N SER A 188 11.55 -3.46 -18.96
CA SER A 188 12.13 -3.76 -20.29
C SER A 188 13.34 -2.88 -20.63
N THR A 189 14.23 -2.64 -19.66
CA THR A 189 15.56 -2.07 -19.85
C THR A 189 16.52 -3.18 -20.29
N THR A 190 16.37 -3.63 -21.54
CA THR A 190 17.17 -4.69 -22.17
C THR A 190 18.61 -4.22 -22.43
N MET A 191 19.43 -4.12 -21.39
CA MET A 191 20.77 -3.58 -21.47
C MET A 191 21.77 -4.61 -22.00
N THR A 192 21.83 -4.73 -23.33
CA THR A 192 22.65 -5.72 -24.03
C THR A 192 24.14 -5.38 -23.99
N LYS A 193 24.87 -5.97 -23.03
CA LYS A 193 26.32 -6.23 -23.13
C LYS A 193 26.63 -7.66 -22.71
N GLY A 194 27.11 -8.48 -23.66
CA GLY A 194 27.80 -9.75 -23.38
C GLY A 194 26.98 -10.88 -22.72
N ALA A 195 26.13 -11.55 -23.50
CA ALA A 195 25.48 -12.84 -23.20
C ALA A 195 24.53 -12.92 -21.97
N HIS A 196 24.56 -11.98 -21.03
CA HIS A 196 23.75 -12.01 -19.82
C HIS A 196 22.64 -10.95 -19.86
N SER A 197 21.40 -11.40 -20.02
CA SER A 197 20.21 -10.55 -20.02
C SER A 197 19.77 -10.22 -18.59
N SER A 198 20.48 -9.29 -17.95
CA SER A 198 20.12 -8.80 -16.61
C SER A 198 18.89 -7.90 -16.66
N THR A 199 17.69 -8.51 -16.63
CA THR A 199 16.42 -7.78 -16.59
C THR A 199 16.19 -7.26 -15.17
N SER A 200 16.00 -5.95 -15.00
CA SER A 200 15.64 -5.41 -13.68
C SER A 200 14.16 -5.70 -13.38
N PHE A 201 13.88 -6.17 -12.17
CA PHE A 201 12.53 -6.45 -11.71
C PHE A 201 12.22 -5.63 -10.46
N GLN A 202 11.43 -4.56 -10.62
CA GLN A 202 10.81 -3.91 -9.48
C GLN A 202 9.60 -4.77 -9.07
N ALA A 203 9.78 -5.68 -8.11
CA ALA A 203 8.69 -6.44 -7.52
C ALA A 203 7.69 -5.48 -6.87
N ARG A 204 6.55 -5.24 -7.53
CA ARG A 204 5.45 -4.44 -6.99
C ARG A 204 4.52 -5.36 -6.20
N PRO A 205 4.20 -5.03 -4.93
CA PRO A 205 3.24 -5.82 -4.17
C PRO A 205 1.86 -5.81 -4.82
N CYS A 206 1.28 -6.99 -5.03
CA CYS A 206 -0.02 -7.15 -5.70
C CYS A 206 -1.13 -7.49 -4.72
N LEU A 207 -2.26 -6.79 -4.81
CA LEU A 207 -3.47 -7.05 -4.00
C LEU A 207 -4.29 -8.24 -4.54
N VAL A 208 -3.64 -9.37 -4.84
CA VAL A 208 -4.28 -10.57 -5.41
C VAL A 208 -5.33 -11.18 -4.47
N LEU A 209 -5.15 -11.01 -3.15
CA LEU A 209 -5.90 -11.74 -2.14
C LEU A 209 -7.33 -11.21 -1.89
N MET A 210 -7.66 -9.96 -2.24
CA MET A 210 -9.00 -9.40 -1.95
C MET A 210 -10.12 -9.98 -2.81
N PRO A 211 -9.97 -10.10 -4.14
CA PRO A 211 -10.92 -10.86 -4.96
C PRO A 211 -11.13 -12.28 -4.44
N VAL A 212 -10.09 -12.92 -3.90
CA VAL A 212 -10.16 -14.29 -3.38
C VAL A 212 -11.00 -14.39 -2.10
N VAL A 213 -10.78 -13.51 -1.11
CA VAL A 213 -11.59 -13.53 0.13
C VAL A 213 -13.05 -13.13 -0.15
N ALA A 214 -13.28 -12.14 -1.02
CA ALA A 214 -14.63 -11.78 -1.46
C ALA A 214 -15.33 -12.92 -2.22
N ALA A 215 -14.61 -13.62 -3.10
CA ALA A 215 -15.15 -14.79 -3.82
C ALA A 215 -15.43 -15.98 -2.90
N TYR A 216 -14.61 -16.20 -1.86
CA TYR A 216 -14.86 -17.20 -0.83
C TYR A 216 -16.17 -16.93 -0.07
N VAL A 217 -16.43 -15.69 0.35
CA VAL A 217 -17.71 -15.32 0.97
C VAL A 217 -18.86 -15.43 -0.04
N LYS A 218 -18.68 -15.01 -1.30
CA LYS A 218 -19.69 -15.19 -2.37
C LYS A 218 -20.03 -16.66 -2.66
N ALA A 219 -19.05 -17.57 -2.55
CA ALA A 219 -19.26 -19.00 -2.76
C ALA A 219 -20.09 -19.65 -1.65
N LEU A 220 -19.97 -19.13 -0.42
CA LEU A 220 -20.76 -19.57 0.74
C LEU A 220 -22.13 -18.89 0.80
N HIS A 221 -22.26 -17.67 0.25
CA HIS A 221 -23.52 -16.94 0.10
C HIS A 221 -23.81 -16.54 -1.36
N PRO A 222 -24.19 -17.49 -2.25
CA PRO A 222 -24.38 -17.22 -3.68
C PRO A 222 -25.40 -16.12 -3.99
N ASN A 223 -26.40 -15.92 -3.12
CA ASN A 223 -27.46 -14.93 -3.31
C ASN A 223 -27.13 -13.53 -2.77
N TRP A 224 -26.05 -13.35 -2.00
CA TRP A 224 -25.72 -12.03 -1.44
C TRP A 224 -25.33 -11.02 -2.52
N SER A 225 -25.73 -9.77 -2.28
CA SER A 225 -25.28 -8.63 -3.10
C SER A 225 -23.77 -8.37 -2.87
N PRO A 226 -23.13 -7.59 -3.76
CA PRO A 226 -21.76 -7.12 -3.52
C PRO A 226 -21.63 -6.24 -2.27
N ALA A 227 -22.68 -5.50 -1.90
CA ALA A 227 -22.70 -4.64 -0.73
C ALA A 227 -22.79 -5.46 0.57
N ALA A 228 -23.66 -6.48 0.61
CA ALA A 228 -23.72 -7.43 1.72
C ALA A 228 -22.37 -8.13 1.95
N ILE A 229 -21.70 -8.58 0.89
CA ILE A 229 -20.36 -9.18 0.98
C ILE A 229 -19.34 -8.18 1.51
N LYS A 230 -19.29 -6.97 0.92
CA LYS A 230 -18.42 -5.88 1.41
C LYS A 230 -18.66 -5.57 2.88
N SER A 231 -19.92 -5.53 3.31
CA SER A 231 -20.30 -5.33 4.71
C SER A 231 -19.81 -6.46 5.61
N ALA A 232 -19.95 -7.72 5.20
CA ALA A 232 -19.42 -8.86 5.97
C ALA A 232 -17.88 -8.78 6.12
N LEU A 233 -17.15 -8.38 5.08
CA LEU A 233 -15.69 -8.21 5.16
C LEU A 233 -15.26 -7.05 6.08
N MET A 234 -16.08 -5.99 6.20
CA MET A 234 -15.81 -4.81 7.02
C MET A 234 -16.23 -5.01 8.48
N THR A 235 -17.46 -5.45 8.73
CA THR A 235 -18.06 -5.58 10.08
C THR A 235 -17.45 -6.69 10.93
N THR A 236 -16.77 -7.67 10.33
CA THR A 236 -16.07 -8.74 11.06
C THR A 236 -14.54 -8.58 11.08
N ALA A 237 -14.01 -7.44 10.61
CA ALA A 237 -12.57 -7.19 10.64
C ALA A 237 -12.03 -7.12 12.08
N TYR A 238 -10.79 -7.54 12.29
CA TYR A 238 -10.11 -7.30 13.57
C TYR A 238 -9.72 -5.82 13.67
N VAL A 239 -10.11 -5.20 14.79
CA VAL A 239 -9.76 -3.82 15.14
C VAL A 239 -8.23 -3.67 15.19
N MET A 240 -7.71 -2.61 14.58
CA MET A 240 -6.30 -2.27 14.61
C MET A 240 -5.91 -1.55 15.91
N ASP A 241 -4.62 -1.59 16.25
CA ASP A 241 -4.10 -0.79 17.38
C ASP A 241 -3.91 0.67 16.93
N PRO A 242 -4.75 1.63 17.40
CA PRO A 242 -4.67 3.02 16.95
C PRO A 242 -3.34 3.68 17.34
N ARG A 243 -2.66 3.17 18.38
CA ARG A 243 -1.36 3.68 18.85
C ARG A 243 -0.21 3.39 17.86
N LYS A 244 -0.47 2.62 16.80
CA LYS A 244 0.46 2.38 15.69
C LYS A 244 0.19 3.28 14.48
N HIS A 245 -0.92 4.01 14.44
CA HIS A 245 -1.45 4.67 13.25
C HIS A 245 -2.11 6.02 13.58
N GLU A 246 -1.38 7.12 13.43
CA GLU A 246 -1.89 8.48 13.66
C GLU A 246 -3.07 8.84 12.74
N ASP A 247 -3.13 8.28 11.52
CA ASP A 247 -4.24 8.47 10.58
C ASP A 247 -5.51 7.67 10.93
N LEU A 248 -5.45 6.80 11.95
CA LEU A 248 -6.55 5.93 12.41
C LEU A 248 -7.28 5.22 11.26
N GLU A 249 -8.60 5.32 11.19
CA GLU A 249 -9.44 4.70 10.17
C GLU A 249 -9.12 5.19 8.74
N PHE A 250 -8.49 6.34 8.56
CA PHE A 250 -8.00 6.77 7.24
C PHE A 250 -6.74 6.00 6.78
N ALA A 251 -6.12 5.19 7.64
CA ALA A 251 -5.11 4.19 7.28
C ALA A 251 -5.70 2.78 7.08
N TYR A 252 -6.52 2.28 8.02
CA TYR A 252 -6.95 0.87 8.03
C TYR A 252 -8.44 0.61 7.72
N GLY A 253 -9.28 1.63 7.61
CA GLY A 253 -10.73 1.47 7.45
C GLY A 253 -11.36 0.76 8.66
N SER A 254 -12.11 -0.31 8.45
CA SER A 254 -12.63 -1.18 9.51
C SER A 254 -11.57 -2.11 10.14
N GLY A 255 -10.35 -2.16 9.60
CA GLY A 255 -9.24 -2.96 10.15
C GLY A 255 -8.82 -4.17 9.32
N GLN A 256 -8.25 -5.18 9.99
CA GLN A 256 -7.72 -6.38 9.35
C GLN A 256 -8.85 -7.34 8.95
N ILE A 257 -8.92 -7.71 7.68
CA ILE A 257 -9.93 -8.68 7.24
C ILE A 257 -9.83 -10.03 7.98
N ASN A 258 -10.98 -10.58 8.37
CA ASN A 258 -11.10 -11.89 8.99
C ASN A 258 -11.92 -12.84 8.10
N PRO A 259 -11.30 -13.64 7.22
CA PRO A 259 -12.01 -14.54 6.32
C PRO A 259 -12.89 -15.59 7.01
N VAL A 260 -12.58 -15.95 8.26
CA VAL A 260 -13.33 -16.98 9.00
C VAL A 260 -14.62 -16.40 9.58
N ALA A 261 -14.56 -15.20 10.17
CA ALA A 261 -15.75 -14.51 10.68
C ALA A 261 -16.63 -13.93 9.56
N ALA A 262 -16.03 -13.42 8.47
CA ALA A 262 -16.79 -12.85 7.34
C ALA A 262 -17.68 -13.86 6.59
N ARG A 263 -17.56 -15.16 6.89
CA ARG A 263 -18.52 -16.19 6.49
C ARG A 263 -19.88 -16.03 7.17
N ASP A 264 -19.92 -15.55 8.40
CA ASP A 264 -21.13 -15.44 9.21
C ASP A 264 -21.08 -14.19 10.10
N PRO A 265 -21.40 -13.00 9.53
CA PRO A 265 -21.34 -11.72 10.23
C PRO A 265 -22.57 -11.46 11.12
N GLY A 266 -23.59 -12.33 11.09
CA GLY A 266 -24.91 -12.12 11.68
C GLY A 266 -25.77 -11.07 10.97
N LEU A 267 -25.23 -9.87 10.74
CA LEU A 267 -25.91 -8.73 10.09
C LEU A 267 -25.06 -8.14 8.95
N VAL A 268 -25.72 -7.52 7.96
CA VAL A 268 -25.07 -6.84 6.84
C VAL A 268 -25.77 -5.52 6.49
N PHE A 269 -24.97 -4.52 6.14
CA PHE A 269 -25.39 -3.25 5.53
C PHE A 269 -25.49 -3.47 4.02
N ASP A 270 -26.66 -3.89 3.53
CA ASP A 270 -26.90 -4.12 2.10
C ASP A 270 -27.34 -2.85 1.36
N ALA A 271 -27.02 -2.74 0.07
CA ALA A 271 -27.31 -1.59 -0.78
C ALA A 271 -27.49 -2.01 -2.26
N SER A 272 -28.52 -1.45 -2.88
CA SER A 272 -28.94 -1.69 -4.27
C SER A 272 -28.29 -0.72 -5.26
N GLU A 273 -28.55 -0.90 -6.56
CA GLU A 273 -28.20 0.09 -7.59
C GLU A 273 -28.88 1.44 -7.35
N THR A 274 -30.13 1.44 -6.90
CA THR A 274 -30.91 2.66 -6.63
C THR A 274 -30.30 3.50 -5.52
N ASP A 275 -29.70 2.88 -4.50
CA ASP A 275 -29.07 3.59 -3.38
C ASP A 275 -27.81 4.35 -3.82
N TYR A 276 -27.01 3.77 -4.73
CA TYR A 276 -25.86 4.46 -5.32
C TYR A 276 -26.28 5.58 -6.30
N ILE A 277 -27.40 5.42 -7.02
CA ILE A 277 -27.98 6.50 -7.84
C ILE A 277 -28.45 7.65 -6.94
N ASN A 278 -29.17 7.35 -5.86
CA ASN A 278 -29.62 8.34 -4.88
C ASN A 278 -28.43 9.08 -4.24
N PHE A 279 -27.37 8.35 -3.85
CA PHE A 279 -26.12 8.94 -3.36
C PHE A 279 -25.53 9.93 -4.37
N LEU A 280 -25.35 9.54 -5.64
CA LEU A 280 -24.79 10.43 -6.68
C LEU A 280 -25.66 11.68 -6.89
N CYS A 281 -26.98 11.53 -6.90
CA CYS A 281 -27.90 12.65 -7.02
C CYS A 281 -27.82 13.62 -5.83
N LYS A 282 -27.69 13.12 -4.60
CA LYS A 282 -27.43 13.98 -3.43
C LYS A 282 -26.09 14.71 -3.53
N GLN A 283 -25.04 14.04 -4.00
CA GLN A 283 -23.74 14.65 -4.31
C GLN A 283 -23.77 15.65 -5.49
N GLY A 284 -24.95 16.01 -6.02
CA GLY A 284 -25.11 17.07 -7.02
C GLY A 284 -24.84 16.63 -8.46
N TYR A 285 -24.76 15.33 -8.74
CA TYR A 285 -24.67 14.85 -10.12
C TYR A 285 -25.99 15.18 -10.85
N ASN A 286 -25.88 15.80 -12.03
CA ASN A 286 -27.03 16.04 -12.89
C ASN A 286 -27.31 14.83 -13.79
N THR A 287 -28.47 14.78 -14.44
CA THR A 287 -28.85 13.66 -15.33
C THR A 287 -27.80 13.36 -16.41
N THR A 288 -27.10 14.37 -16.95
CA THR A 288 -26.06 14.14 -17.96
C THR A 288 -24.85 13.43 -17.36
N THR A 289 -24.34 13.87 -16.20
CA THR A 289 -23.18 13.23 -15.56
C THR A 289 -23.52 11.89 -14.90
N LEU A 290 -24.74 11.74 -14.36
CA LEU A 290 -25.25 10.47 -13.84
C LEU A 290 -25.27 9.39 -14.92
N ARG A 291 -25.73 9.71 -16.13
CA ARG A 291 -25.82 8.76 -17.26
C ARG A 291 -24.46 8.32 -17.80
N LEU A 292 -23.44 9.17 -17.69
CA LEU A 292 -22.04 8.78 -17.98
C LEU A 292 -21.50 7.73 -16.98
N VAL A 293 -22.02 7.68 -15.75
CA VAL A 293 -21.60 6.74 -14.71
C VAL A 293 -22.45 5.46 -14.70
N THR A 294 -23.76 5.58 -14.91
CA THR A 294 -24.73 4.46 -14.92
C THR A 294 -24.80 3.72 -16.26
N GLY A 295 -24.46 4.40 -17.36
CA GLY A 295 -24.48 3.82 -18.71
C GLY A 295 -25.90 3.60 -19.27
N ASP A 296 -26.94 4.20 -18.68
CA ASP A 296 -28.32 4.00 -19.08
C ASP A 296 -29.16 5.31 -19.04
N ASN A 297 -30.48 5.20 -18.92
CA ASN A 297 -31.42 6.33 -18.88
C ASN A 297 -31.74 6.85 -17.47
N SER A 298 -30.99 6.45 -16.44
CA SER A 298 -31.18 6.93 -15.05
C SER A 298 -31.27 8.45 -14.95
N THR A 299 -32.05 8.93 -13.99
CA THR A 299 -32.30 10.35 -13.71
C THR A 299 -32.31 10.59 -12.22
N CYS A 300 -31.77 11.72 -11.78
CA CYS A 300 -32.13 12.25 -10.49
C CYS A 300 -33.59 12.72 -10.54
N ALA A 301 -34.41 12.17 -9.64
CA ALA A 301 -35.81 12.54 -9.46
C ALA A 301 -35.90 13.87 -8.68
N SER A 302 -36.94 14.05 -7.85
CA SER A 302 -37.04 15.15 -6.89
C SER A 302 -36.05 15.06 -5.72
N THR A 303 -34.86 14.51 -5.94
CA THR A 303 -33.78 14.37 -4.96
C THR A 303 -33.06 15.71 -4.83
N THR A 304 -33.24 16.41 -3.72
CA THR A 304 -32.48 17.63 -3.42
C THR A 304 -31.00 17.31 -3.20
N PRO A 305 -30.07 18.05 -3.84
CA PRO A 305 -28.64 17.96 -3.53
C PRO A 305 -28.34 18.33 -2.08
N GLY A 306 -27.30 17.71 -1.52
CA GLY A 306 -26.91 17.84 -0.12
C GLY A 306 -25.93 16.74 0.29
N ARG A 307 -25.79 16.51 1.59
CA ARG A 307 -24.93 15.43 2.11
C ARG A 307 -25.63 14.08 1.99
N ALA A 308 -24.89 13.07 1.55
CA ALA A 308 -25.41 11.73 1.25
C ALA A 308 -25.15 10.73 2.39
N TRP A 309 -25.37 11.18 3.63
CA TRP A 309 -25.12 10.43 4.88
C TRP A 309 -25.98 9.16 5.04
N ASP A 310 -27.10 9.08 4.32
CA ASP A 310 -28.09 7.99 4.39
C ASP A 310 -27.82 6.83 3.41
N LEU A 311 -26.68 6.84 2.70
CA LEU A 311 -26.22 5.63 2.01
C LEU A 311 -25.96 4.54 3.05
N ASN A 312 -26.68 3.43 2.97
CA ASN A 312 -26.53 2.31 3.90
C ASN A 312 -25.12 1.70 3.79
N TYR A 313 -24.25 2.03 4.73
CA TYR A 313 -22.81 1.81 4.60
C TYR A 313 -22.20 1.34 5.94
N PRO A 314 -21.34 0.31 5.95
CA PRO A 314 -20.81 -0.31 7.18
C PRO A 314 -19.69 0.51 7.89
N SER A 315 -19.69 1.84 7.72
CA SER A 315 -18.77 2.76 8.41
C SER A 315 -19.27 4.19 8.28
N PHE A 316 -19.13 5.00 9.34
CA PHE A 316 -19.50 6.41 9.34
C PHE A 316 -18.25 7.29 9.21
N SER A 317 -18.35 8.37 8.43
CA SER A 317 -17.40 9.48 8.40
C SER A 317 -18.19 10.77 8.29
N LEU A 318 -17.71 11.85 8.91
CA LEU A 318 -18.40 13.14 8.93
C LEU A 318 -17.38 14.24 8.67
N TYR A 319 -17.51 14.92 7.53
CA TYR A 319 -16.67 16.07 7.24
C TYR A 319 -17.23 17.32 7.92
N VAL A 320 -16.46 17.99 8.78
CA VAL A 320 -16.84 19.26 9.41
C VAL A 320 -15.83 20.34 9.10
N GLU A 321 -16.31 21.58 9.00
CA GLU A 321 -15.44 22.75 9.05
C GLU A 321 -15.01 23.02 10.50
N ASP A 322 -13.83 23.57 10.73
CA ASP A 322 -13.37 23.87 12.09
C ASP A 322 -14.29 24.90 12.76
N GLY A 323 -14.60 24.69 14.03
CA GLY A 323 -15.62 25.44 14.76
C GLY A 323 -17.09 25.15 14.37
N GLN A 324 -17.38 24.28 13.40
CA GLN A 324 -18.76 23.93 13.03
C GLN A 324 -19.43 23.10 14.15
N PRO A 325 -20.57 23.54 14.72
CA PRO A 325 -21.23 22.84 15.82
C PRO A 325 -21.91 21.55 15.35
N ILE A 326 -21.41 20.40 15.81
CA ILE A 326 -22.02 19.09 15.55
C ILE A 326 -23.27 18.92 16.42
N THR A 327 -24.43 18.99 15.81
CA THR A 327 -25.72 18.68 16.45
C THR A 327 -26.12 17.25 16.12
N ALA A 328 -25.77 16.31 17.01
CA ALA A 328 -26.37 14.98 16.98
C ALA A 328 -27.81 15.08 17.52
N PRO A 329 -28.84 14.66 16.76
CA PRO A 329 -30.16 14.44 17.36
C PRO A 329 -30.03 13.33 18.41
N SER A 330 -30.64 13.52 19.58
CA SER A 330 -30.80 12.40 20.52
C SER A 330 -31.57 11.28 19.82
N PRO A 331 -31.26 10.00 20.04
CA PRO A 331 -32.27 8.97 19.83
C PRO A 331 -33.49 9.35 20.67
N GLU A 332 -34.67 9.37 20.04
CA GLU A 332 -35.93 9.71 20.70
C GLU A 332 -36.37 8.58 21.64
N GLN A 333 -37.16 8.95 22.66
CA GLN A 333 -37.75 8.03 23.65
C GLN A 333 -39.15 7.59 23.25
#